data_AF-A0A914NSE1-F1
#
_entry.id   AF-A0A914NSE1-F1
#
_cell.length_a   1.000
_cell.length_b   1.000
_cell.length_c   1.000
_cell.angle_alpha   90.00
_cell.angle_beta   90.00
_cell.angle_gamma   90.00
#
_symmetry.space_group_name_H-M   'P 1'
#
loop_
_entity.id
_entity.type
_entity.pdbx_description
1 polymer ?
#
loop_
_entity_poly.entity_id
_entity_poly.type
_entity_poly.pdbx_seq_one_letter_code
_entity_poly.pdbx_strand_id
1 'polypeptide(L)'
;MHKRFRRIVFKHINIKHLQKIVIVIGATNRLDSIDPALRRPGRFDRELRFDLPDCIARNQILQIHTRKWPEECQLSTELREWLAEECSGYCGADLKALCTESVLIAMRERYPHIYLSEEKLHLDPTQIRVSRQHFVDALRVILPASRRDGTLISMTRSNKASLLTLIMPTINELMTSKIPFGYQRRNDDDLTTYKNGNNNLSRDQQLEQILLAIKARSSVPAARLLLHGSSNSGQGTLFFSALLSRLDHLPIFLLNCEQLFSGGIAGTPEEQIQQTCRRARLSTGQGTPVVLAMPDLDVLEEILPRPSWKMLISSLSAFTGFNSALLLAAVQKEYEYLSDDIKQLFRSRHTFPILLPNYSAIQNFFDAIVKQATEHPFRFKFRDCPEPPKAQHVDPSQQPPIRRVTKAEFKELNKIYSQMLREFRIFLRDLLRQLIRDQRFKCFHLPVDKSDVPDYYDIIKEPMSLSQMMLNIDMLKYDSPEPFMHDLRLIRDNAIEYNPDHEMEDLQIKHTGRWLVEMAEALFEMEL
;
A
#
# COMPACT_ATOMS: atom_id res chain seq x y z
N MET A 1 4.09 31.63 -44.08
CA MET A 1 2.90 31.34 -43.22
C MET A 1 3.22 30.97 -41.75
N HIS A 2 4.45 30.60 -41.38
CA HIS A 2 4.76 30.11 -40.01
C HIS A 2 4.81 31.14 -38.86
N LYS A 3 4.83 32.45 -39.14
CA LYS A 3 4.87 33.50 -38.08
C LYS A 3 3.49 34.00 -37.62
N ARG A 4 2.41 33.78 -38.38
CA ARG A 4 1.04 34.18 -37.99
C ARG A 4 0.35 33.14 -37.10
N PHE A 5 0.66 31.85 -37.23
CA PHE A 5 0.07 30.80 -36.38
C PHE A 5 0.56 30.84 -34.93
N ARG A 6 1.83 31.20 -34.68
CA ARG A 6 2.33 31.40 -33.31
C ARG A 6 1.66 32.55 -32.56
N ARG A 7 1.12 33.55 -33.28
CA ARG A 7 0.42 34.69 -32.66
C ARG A 7 -1.05 34.39 -32.33
N ILE A 8 -1.70 33.44 -33.02
CA ILE A 8 -3.11 33.11 -32.77
C ILE A 8 -3.24 32.17 -31.56
N VAL A 9 -2.32 31.21 -31.40
CA VAL A 9 -2.31 30.31 -30.22
C VAL A 9 -1.96 31.06 -28.93
N PHE A 10 -1.09 32.09 -29.00
CA PHE A 10 -0.74 32.90 -27.83
C PHE A 10 -1.69 34.08 -27.55
N LYS A 11 -2.64 34.43 -28.45
CA LYS A 11 -3.60 35.52 -28.18
C LYS A 11 -4.83 35.10 -27.36
N HIS A 12 -5.15 33.80 -27.33
CA HIS A 12 -6.25 33.27 -26.50
C HIS A 12 -5.79 32.72 -25.16
N ILE A 13 -4.48 32.65 -24.93
CA ILE A 13 -3.90 32.43 -23.60
C ILE A 13 -3.44 33.79 -23.08
N ASN A 14 -4.40 34.67 -22.85
CA ASN A 14 -4.19 35.88 -22.08
C ASN A 14 -4.14 35.48 -20.58
N ILE A 15 -3.14 34.67 -20.20
CA ILE A 15 -2.76 34.42 -18.79
C ILE A 15 -1.92 35.63 -18.34
N LYS A 16 -2.52 36.81 -18.42
CA LYS A 16 -2.02 38.02 -17.75
C LYS A 16 -2.92 38.48 -16.61
N HIS A 17 -3.99 37.74 -16.32
CA HIS A 17 -4.77 37.93 -15.10
C HIS A 17 -5.05 36.57 -14.47
N LEU A 18 -4.55 36.39 -13.24
CA LEU A 18 -4.43 35.15 -12.47
C LEU A 18 -3.21 34.32 -12.87
N GLN A 19 -2.04 34.64 -12.30
CA GLN A 19 -1.04 33.61 -12.00
C GLN A 19 -1.74 32.61 -11.07
N LYS A 20 -2.44 31.62 -11.64
CA LYS A 20 -2.93 30.49 -10.86
C LYS A 20 -1.69 29.80 -10.33
N ILE A 21 -1.50 29.88 -9.02
CA ILE A 21 -0.49 29.11 -8.30
C ILE A 21 -0.88 27.64 -8.52
N VAL A 22 -0.17 26.97 -9.43
CA VAL A 22 -0.35 25.53 -9.67
C VAL A 22 0.58 24.82 -8.71
N ILE A 23 0.00 24.10 -7.75
CA ILE A 23 0.73 23.23 -6.82
C ILE A 23 0.65 21.81 -7.38
N VAL A 24 1.81 21.19 -7.65
CA VAL A 24 1.89 19.80 -8.11
C VAL A 24 2.26 18.92 -6.92
N ILE A 25 1.43 17.91 -6.65
CA ILE A 25 1.67 16.91 -5.61
C ILE A 25 1.79 15.55 -6.29
N GLY A 26 2.90 14.87 -6.06
CA GLY A 26 3.13 13.49 -6.51
C GLY A 26 3.25 12.55 -5.32
N ALA A 27 2.77 11.32 -5.47
CA ALA A 27 2.95 10.25 -4.50
C ALA A 27 3.72 9.10 -5.16
N THR A 28 4.72 8.55 -4.47
CA THR A 28 5.49 7.38 -4.92
C THR A 28 5.82 6.47 -3.73
N ASN A 29 5.88 5.17 -3.96
CA ASN A 29 6.41 4.20 -3.00
C ASN A 29 7.94 4.06 -3.10
N ARG A 30 8.52 4.50 -4.23
CA ARG A 30 9.95 4.38 -4.55
C ARG A 30 10.52 5.74 -4.91
N LEU A 31 11.15 6.40 -3.94
CA LEU A 31 11.78 7.71 -4.14
C LEU A 31 13.10 7.59 -4.94
N ASP A 32 13.73 6.42 -4.87
CA ASP A 32 14.95 6.04 -5.60
C ASP A 32 14.71 5.89 -7.10
N SER A 33 13.50 5.54 -7.54
CA SER A 33 13.16 5.40 -8.96
C SER A 33 12.81 6.73 -9.65
N ILE A 34 12.69 7.83 -8.90
CA ILE A 34 12.44 9.16 -9.46
C ILE A 34 13.77 9.79 -9.87
N ASP A 35 13.79 10.40 -11.06
CA ASP A 35 14.96 11.14 -11.55
C ASP A 35 15.39 12.22 -10.53
N PRO A 36 16.64 12.18 -10.03
CA PRO A 36 17.19 13.20 -9.14
C PRO A 36 17.08 14.63 -9.68
N ALA A 37 16.99 14.82 -11.00
CA ALA A 37 16.81 16.14 -11.61
C ALA A 37 15.44 16.76 -11.25
N LEU A 38 14.39 15.95 -11.11
CA LEU A 38 13.05 16.41 -10.73
C LEU A 38 12.96 16.80 -9.25
N ARG A 39 13.86 16.26 -8.42
CA ARG A 39 13.94 16.51 -6.97
C ARG A 39 14.71 17.79 -6.60
N ARG A 40 15.18 18.54 -7.60
CA ARG A 40 15.91 19.81 -7.39
C ARG A 40 14.94 20.98 -7.19
N PRO A 41 15.33 22.02 -6.44
CA PRO A 41 14.53 23.22 -6.27
C PRO A 41 14.09 23.85 -7.61
N GLY A 42 12.85 24.35 -7.68
CA GLY A 42 12.13 24.80 -8.87
C GLY A 42 11.23 23.75 -9.53
N ARG A 43 11.12 22.53 -8.97
CA ARG A 43 10.27 21.42 -9.46
C ARG A 43 9.54 20.76 -8.27
N PHE A 44 10.03 19.60 -7.81
CA PHE A 44 9.61 19.01 -6.53
C PHE A 44 10.55 19.49 -5.42
N ASP A 45 10.19 20.64 -4.85
CA ASP A 45 11.04 21.34 -3.87
C ASP A 45 10.95 20.74 -2.46
N ARG A 46 9.87 20.01 -2.20
CA ARG A 46 9.54 19.44 -0.89
C ARG A 46 9.28 17.96 -1.04
N GLU A 47 9.98 17.18 -0.22
CA GLU A 47 9.76 15.76 -0.07
C GLU A 47 9.11 15.52 1.29
N LEU A 48 7.92 14.92 1.28
CA LEU A 48 7.22 14.51 2.49
C LEU A 48 7.23 12.98 2.53
N ARG A 49 7.87 12.44 3.56
CA ARG A 49 7.91 11.00 3.80
C ARG A 49 6.87 10.65 4.86
N PHE A 50 6.06 9.65 4.56
CA PHE A 50 5.11 9.07 5.49
C PHE A 50 5.64 7.71 5.94
N ASP A 51 6.12 7.65 7.18
CA ASP A 51 6.50 6.39 7.80
C ASP A 51 5.25 5.70 8.39
N LEU A 52 5.43 4.47 8.88
CA LEU A 52 4.35 3.75 9.57
C LEU A 52 3.89 4.55 10.80
N PRO A 53 2.59 4.54 11.10
CA PRO A 53 2.06 5.30 12.22
C PRO A 53 2.57 4.72 13.54
N ASP A 54 3.00 5.61 14.45
CA ASP A 54 3.36 5.24 15.81
C ASP A 54 2.13 4.91 16.66
N CYS A 55 2.32 4.52 17.92
CA CYS A 55 1.20 4.14 18.79
C CYS A 55 0.15 5.25 18.96
N ILE A 56 0.56 6.53 18.99
CA ILE A 56 -0.38 7.65 19.16
C ILE A 56 -1.15 7.88 17.86
N ALA A 57 -0.46 7.92 16.73
CA ALA A 57 -1.07 8.06 15.41
C ALA A 57 -2.03 6.90 15.12
N ARG A 58 -1.69 5.65 15.49
CA ARG A 58 -2.60 4.50 15.37
C ARG A 58 -3.87 4.69 16.20
N ASN A 59 -3.75 5.18 17.44
CA ASN A 59 -4.90 5.50 18.29
C ASN A 59 -5.81 6.55 17.63
N GLN A 60 -5.23 7.62 17.07
CA GLN A 60 -5.96 8.65 16.33
C GLN A 60 -6.62 8.12 15.05
N ILE A 61 -5.92 7.27 14.29
CA ILE A 61 -6.46 6.64 13.08
C ILE A 61 -7.66 5.74 13.42
N LEU A 62 -7.54 4.92 14.48
CA LEU A 62 -8.65 4.11 14.99
C LEU A 62 -9.83 5.01 15.37
N GLN A 63 -9.59 6.12 16.07
CA GLN A 63 -10.62 7.09 16.41
C GLN A 63 -11.32 7.66 15.16
N ILE A 64 -10.58 7.97 14.10
CA ILE A 64 -11.15 8.49 12.85
C ILE A 64 -12.05 7.44 12.19
N HIS A 65 -11.59 6.18 12.13
CA HIS A 65 -12.35 5.10 11.51
C HIS A 65 -13.59 4.68 12.29
N THR A 66 -13.59 4.83 13.62
CA THR A 66 -14.75 4.53 14.46
C THR A 66 -15.62 5.74 14.78
N ARG A 67 -15.24 6.97 14.39
CA ARG A 67 -16.00 8.20 14.69
C ARG A 67 -17.44 8.19 14.18
N LYS A 68 -17.71 7.47 13.09
CA LYS A 68 -19.05 7.39 12.48
C LYS A 68 -19.87 6.19 12.98
N TRP A 69 -19.34 5.41 13.91
CA TRP A 69 -20.05 4.27 14.46
C TRP A 69 -21.17 4.77 15.40
N PRO A 70 -22.28 4.02 15.52
CA PRO A 70 -23.30 4.29 16.53
C PRO A 70 -22.68 4.34 17.93
N GLU A 71 -23.27 5.12 18.85
CA GLU A 71 -22.73 5.29 20.21
C GLU A 71 -22.57 3.95 20.93
N GLU A 72 -23.48 3.00 20.70
CA GLU A 72 -23.46 1.66 21.28
C GLU A 72 -22.31 0.78 20.77
N CYS A 73 -21.69 1.18 19.66
CA CYS A 73 -20.55 0.51 19.04
C CYS A 73 -19.24 1.29 19.24
N GLN A 74 -19.29 2.45 19.90
CA GLN A 74 -18.13 3.30 20.05
C GLN A 74 -17.06 2.60 20.89
N LEU A 75 -15.82 2.58 20.38
CA LEU A 75 -14.69 2.04 21.13
C LEU A 75 -14.45 2.83 22.42
N SER A 76 -14.36 2.14 23.54
CA SER A 76 -13.87 2.73 24.79
C SER A 76 -12.42 3.20 24.60
N THR A 77 -12.02 4.23 25.35
CA THR A 77 -10.67 4.80 25.30
C THR A 77 -9.61 3.74 25.61
N GLU A 78 -9.87 2.91 26.63
CA GLU A 78 -9.02 1.80 27.05
C GLU A 78 -8.84 0.74 25.96
N LEU A 79 -9.93 0.36 25.27
CA LEU A 79 -9.86 -0.61 24.19
C LEU A 79 -9.08 -0.06 23.01
N ARG A 80 -9.23 1.23 22.70
CA ARG A 80 -8.51 1.89 21.60
C ARG A 80 -7.02 2.03 21.88
N GLU A 81 -6.65 2.36 23.11
CA GLU A 81 -5.25 2.37 23.56
C GLU A 81 -4.64 0.97 23.48
N TRP A 82 -5.34 -0.04 24.00
CA TRP A 82 -4.92 -1.43 23.89
C TRP A 82 -4.73 -1.86 22.42
N LEU A 83 -5.68 -1.52 21.54
CA LEU A 83 -5.56 -1.81 20.10
C LEU A 83 -4.36 -1.12 19.46
N ALA A 84 -4.11 0.15 19.79
CA ALA A 84 -2.98 0.89 19.24
C ALA A 84 -1.63 0.28 19.64
N GLU A 85 -1.55 -0.30 20.85
CA GLU A 85 -0.39 -1.04 21.32
C GLU A 85 -0.23 -2.41 20.63
N GLU A 86 -1.32 -3.16 20.41
CA GLU A 86 -1.28 -4.46 19.73
C GLU A 86 -1.01 -4.34 18.23
N CYS A 87 -1.48 -3.27 17.59
CA CYS A 87 -1.38 -3.06 16.14
C CYS A 87 -0.02 -2.46 15.71
N SER A 88 1.08 -2.82 16.39
CA SER A 88 2.42 -2.39 15.98
C SER A 88 2.73 -2.85 14.55
N GLY A 89 3.18 -1.91 13.71
CA GLY A 89 3.51 -2.18 12.32
C GLY A 89 2.33 -2.25 11.35
N TYR A 90 1.10 -1.91 11.79
CA TYR A 90 -0.06 -1.74 10.92
C TYR A 90 0.00 -0.37 10.21
N CYS A 91 -0.33 -0.33 8.93
CA CYS A 91 -0.57 0.94 8.23
C CYS A 91 -2.02 1.41 8.42
N GLY A 92 -2.33 2.63 7.99
CA GLY A 92 -3.70 3.17 8.09
C GLY A 92 -4.74 2.32 7.35
N ALA A 93 -4.37 1.70 6.22
CA ALA A 93 -5.26 0.79 5.50
C ALA A 93 -5.51 -0.51 6.27
N ASP A 94 -4.48 -1.06 6.93
CA ASP A 94 -4.63 -2.28 7.74
C ASP A 94 -5.53 -2.02 8.96
N LEU A 95 -5.39 -0.86 9.63
CA LEU A 95 -6.26 -0.49 10.75
C LEU A 95 -7.73 -0.33 10.33
N LYS A 96 -7.97 0.23 9.14
CA LYS A 96 -9.32 0.30 8.56
C LYS A 96 -9.87 -1.11 8.29
N ALA A 97 -9.05 -1.99 7.71
CA ALA A 97 -9.43 -3.37 7.46
C ALA A 97 -9.73 -4.12 8.77
N LEU A 98 -8.93 -3.91 9.81
CA LEU A 98 -9.14 -4.47 11.15
C LEU A 98 -10.50 -4.06 11.74
N CYS A 99 -10.82 -2.76 11.69
CA CYS A 99 -12.13 -2.27 12.13
C CYS A 99 -13.28 -2.91 11.32
N THR A 100 -13.11 -3.02 10.00
CA THR A 100 -14.13 -3.62 9.12
C THR A 100 -14.34 -5.11 9.43
N GLU A 101 -13.27 -5.87 9.59
CA GLU A 101 -13.36 -7.31 9.86
C GLU A 101 -13.90 -7.58 11.26
N SER A 102 -13.58 -6.75 12.26
CA SER A 102 -14.15 -6.86 13.60
C SER A 102 -15.69 -6.73 13.59
N VAL A 103 -16.24 -5.83 12.75
CA VAL A 103 -17.68 -5.67 12.54
C VAL A 103 -18.28 -6.88 11.81
N LEU A 104 -17.59 -7.41 10.79
CA LEU A 104 -18.03 -8.60 10.07
C LEU A 104 -18.06 -9.84 10.96
N ILE A 105 -17.08 -10.01 11.84
CA ILE A 105 -17.07 -11.10 12.83
C ILE A 105 -18.23 -10.93 13.81
N ALA A 106 -18.45 -9.73 14.35
CA ALA A 106 -19.58 -9.43 15.23
C ALA A 106 -20.93 -9.74 14.54
N MET A 107 -21.04 -9.40 13.26
CA MET A 107 -22.23 -9.65 12.45
C MET A 107 -22.44 -11.15 12.20
N ARG A 108 -21.38 -11.91 11.89
CA ARG A 108 -21.42 -13.37 11.72
C ARG A 108 -21.89 -14.08 12.99
N GLU A 109 -21.43 -13.63 14.16
CA GLU A 109 -21.81 -14.19 15.45
C GLU A 109 -23.28 -13.88 15.78
N ARG A 110 -23.70 -12.63 15.56
CA ARG A 110 -25.06 -12.19 15.88
C ARG A 110 -26.12 -12.74 14.93
N TYR A 111 -25.81 -12.80 13.64
CA TYR A 111 -26.74 -13.19 12.58
C TYR A 111 -26.14 -14.31 11.69
N PRO A 112 -25.89 -15.50 12.23
CA PRO A 112 -25.31 -16.60 11.47
C PRO A 112 -26.24 -17.09 10.34
N HIS A 113 -27.55 -16.85 10.49
CA HIS A 113 -28.59 -17.22 9.53
C HIS A 113 -28.41 -16.59 8.15
N ILE A 114 -27.70 -15.44 8.05
CA ILE A 114 -27.39 -14.78 6.76
C ILE A 114 -26.64 -15.72 5.81
N TYR A 115 -25.84 -16.65 6.34
CA TYR A 115 -25.05 -17.59 5.56
C TYR A 115 -25.75 -18.94 5.32
N LEU A 116 -26.93 -19.14 5.92
CA LEU A 116 -27.67 -20.40 5.89
C LEU A 116 -28.95 -20.30 5.04
N SER A 117 -29.53 -19.11 4.89
CA SER A 117 -30.75 -18.89 4.12
C SER A 117 -30.48 -18.09 2.84
N GLU A 118 -31.13 -18.46 1.74
CA GLU A 118 -31.10 -17.67 0.48
C GLU A 118 -32.05 -16.46 0.49
N GLU A 119 -32.93 -16.37 1.49
CA GLU A 119 -33.89 -15.28 1.63
C GLU A 119 -33.25 -13.99 2.17
N LYS A 120 -33.78 -12.82 1.78
CA LYS A 120 -33.35 -11.54 2.34
C LYS A 120 -33.88 -11.41 3.78
N LEU A 121 -32.99 -11.15 4.73
CA LEU A 121 -33.30 -10.95 6.15
C LEU A 121 -33.28 -9.45 6.49
N HIS A 122 -34.19 -8.99 7.36
CA HIS A 122 -34.14 -7.63 7.88
C HIS A 122 -33.20 -7.59 9.08
N LEU A 123 -32.10 -6.86 8.95
CA LEU A 123 -31.06 -6.77 9.96
C LEU A 123 -31.15 -5.44 10.68
N ASP A 124 -31.20 -5.49 12.01
CA ASP A 124 -31.13 -4.29 12.84
C ASP A 124 -29.66 -3.96 13.12
N PRO A 125 -29.10 -2.87 12.54
CA PRO A 125 -27.69 -2.54 12.71
C PRO A 125 -27.34 -2.16 14.15
N THR A 126 -28.33 -1.78 14.97
CA THR A 126 -28.17 -1.41 16.38
C THR A 126 -27.84 -2.59 17.30
N GLN A 127 -28.15 -3.82 16.86
CA GLN A 127 -27.88 -5.03 17.65
C GLN A 127 -26.46 -5.56 17.49
N ILE A 128 -25.73 -5.07 16.47
CA ILE A 128 -24.36 -5.51 16.19
C ILE A 128 -23.42 -4.75 17.12
N ARG A 129 -23.02 -5.35 18.23
CA ARG A 129 -22.06 -4.75 19.17
C ARG A 129 -20.67 -5.35 18.96
N VAL A 130 -19.68 -4.48 18.73
CA VAL A 130 -18.29 -4.92 18.58
C VAL A 130 -17.64 -5.05 19.96
N SER A 131 -17.14 -6.24 20.28
CA SER A 131 -16.45 -6.54 21.54
C SER A 131 -14.94 -6.67 21.33
N ARG A 132 -14.17 -6.70 22.42
CA ARG A 132 -12.72 -6.96 22.39
C ARG A 132 -12.39 -8.31 21.72
N GLN A 133 -13.23 -9.33 21.91
CA GLN A 133 -12.99 -10.66 21.35
C GLN A 133 -13.03 -10.63 19.82
N HIS A 134 -13.96 -9.88 19.22
CA HIS A 134 -14.03 -9.73 17.77
C HIS A 134 -12.77 -9.09 17.18
N PHE A 135 -12.15 -8.14 17.90
CA PHE A 135 -10.85 -7.59 17.51
C PHE A 135 -9.71 -8.59 17.65
N VAL A 136 -9.69 -9.42 18.70
CA VAL A 136 -8.70 -10.49 18.86
C VAL A 136 -8.78 -11.47 17.70
N ASP A 137 -9.98 -11.83 17.26
CA ASP A 137 -10.16 -12.71 16.11
C ASP A 137 -9.81 -12.02 14.78
N ALA A 138 -10.16 -10.74 14.63
CA ALA A 138 -9.77 -9.95 13.46
C ALA A 138 -8.25 -9.81 13.33
N LEU A 139 -7.51 -9.65 14.44
CA LEU A 139 -6.05 -9.60 14.47
C LEU A 139 -5.39 -10.91 13.99
N ARG A 140 -6.08 -12.05 14.11
CA ARG A 140 -5.60 -13.34 13.59
C ARG A 140 -5.69 -13.44 12.07
N VAL A 141 -6.64 -12.71 11.47
CA VAL A 141 -6.90 -12.72 10.03
C VAL A 141 -6.11 -11.62 9.32
N ILE A 142 -6.07 -10.40 9.88
CA ILE A 142 -5.45 -9.24 9.23
C ILE A 142 -3.96 -9.19 9.54
N LEU A 143 -3.13 -9.52 8.54
CA LEU A 143 -1.67 -9.42 8.65
C LEU A 143 -1.18 -7.97 8.40
N PRO A 144 -0.34 -7.39 9.28
CA PRO A 144 0.20 -6.05 9.11
C PRO A 144 1.11 -5.91 7.87
N ALA A 145 1.12 -4.73 7.26
CA ALA A 145 1.99 -4.39 6.13
C ALA A 145 3.47 -4.63 6.44
N SER A 146 3.94 -4.26 7.63
CA SER A 146 5.35 -4.45 8.04
C SER A 146 5.83 -5.90 8.06
N ARG A 147 4.93 -6.88 8.29
CA ARG A 147 5.26 -8.31 8.20
C ARG A 147 5.32 -8.81 6.77
N ARG A 148 4.58 -8.18 5.85
CA ARG A 148 4.67 -8.48 4.40
C ARG A 148 6.02 -8.02 3.83
N ASP A 149 6.51 -6.88 4.32
CA ASP A 149 7.81 -6.31 3.92
C ASP A 149 9.00 -6.85 4.74
N GLY A 150 8.76 -7.70 5.75
CA GLY A 150 9.82 -8.26 6.62
C GLY A 150 10.59 -7.21 7.42
N THR A 151 10.02 -6.01 7.64
CA THR A 151 10.73 -4.85 8.22
C THR A 151 10.67 -4.77 9.74
N LEU A 152 9.66 -5.37 10.37
CA LEU A 152 9.49 -5.33 11.83
C LEU A 152 9.45 -6.72 12.46
N ILE A 153 10.40 -6.97 13.37
CA ILE A 153 10.34 -8.04 14.37
C ILE A 153 9.47 -7.50 15.53
N SER A 154 8.16 -7.35 15.29
CA SER A 154 7.25 -6.88 16.35
C SER A 154 6.63 -8.05 17.10
N MET A 155 6.74 -7.99 18.43
CA MET A 155 6.03 -8.86 19.35
C MET A 155 4.56 -8.43 19.40
N THR A 156 3.67 -9.24 18.85
CA THR A 156 2.24 -9.13 19.18
C THR A 156 2.06 -9.49 20.65
N ARG A 157 1.61 -8.51 21.46
CA ARG A 157 1.49 -8.57 22.92
C ARG A 157 0.51 -9.65 23.38
N SER A 158 -0.55 -9.87 22.61
CA SER A 158 -1.66 -10.78 22.92
C SER A 158 -1.28 -12.21 23.29
N ASN A 159 -0.19 -12.77 22.74
CA ASN A 159 0.26 -14.14 23.06
C ASN A 159 1.42 -14.19 24.07
N LYS A 160 1.91 -13.04 24.58
CA LYS A 160 3.16 -12.97 25.36
C LYS A 160 3.10 -11.98 26.54
N ALA A 161 1.91 -11.57 26.99
CA ALA A 161 1.74 -10.65 28.12
C ALA A 161 2.55 -11.06 29.37
N SER A 162 2.54 -12.35 29.71
CA SER A 162 3.29 -12.91 30.83
C SER A 162 4.82 -12.77 30.67
N LEU A 163 5.33 -12.93 29.44
CA LEU A 163 6.75 -12.74 29.13
C LEU A 163 7.14 -11.26 29.16
N LEU A 164 6.23 -10.37 28.75
CA LEU A 164 6.49 -8.94 28.83
C LEU A 164 6.56 -8.47 30.28
N THR A 165 5.66 -8.93 31.16
CA THR A 165 5.73 -8.62 32.60
C THR A 165 7.08 -9.01 33.20
N LEU A 166 7.66 -10.13 32.76
CA LEU A 166 8.99 -10.58 33.18
C LEU A 166 10.11 -9.63 32.74
N ILE A 167 10.03 -9.11 31.52
CA ILE A 167 11.12 -8.42 30.84
C ILE A 167 11.05 -6.88 30.99
N MET A 168 9.85 -6.33 31.21
CA MET A 168 9.60 -4.89 31.29
C MET A 168 10.49 -4.13 32.30
N PRO A 169 10.78 -4.65 33.51
CA PRO A 169 11.67 -3.97 34.45
C PRO A 169 13.07 -3.72 33.86
N THR A 170 13.65 -4.74 33.23
CA THR A 170 14.96 -4.67 32.59
C THR A 170 14.96 -3.72 31.39
N ILE A 171 13.88 -3.70 30.60
CA ILE A 171 13.74 -2.74 29.48
C ILE A 171 13.66 -1.30 30.01
N ASN A 172 12.90 -1.06 31.08
CA ASN A 172 12.79 0.27 31.67
C ASN A 172 14.14 0.75 32.23
N GLU A 173 14.91 -0.14 32.84
CA GLU A 173 16.28 0.14 33.27
C GLU A 173 17.19 0.47 32.08
N LEU A 174 17.11 -0.31 30.99
CA LEU A 174 17.89 -0.08 29.78
C LEU A 174 17.54 1.26 29.11
N MET A 175 16.25 1.58 29.03
CA MET A 175 15.76 2.86 28.51
C MET A 175 16.30 4.01 29.34
N THR A 176 16.20 3.96 30.67
CA THR A 176 16.63 5.07 31.54
C THR A 176 18.15 5.22 31.63
N SER A 177 18.91 4.12 31.60
CA SER A 177 20.36 4.14 31.83
C SER A 177 21.21 4.30 30.57
N LYS A 178 20.83 3.68 29.44
CA LYS A 178 21.70 3.58 28.25
C LYS A 178 21.21 4.35 27.04
N ILE A 179 19.91 4.58 26.90
CA ILE A 179 19.35 5.27 25.73
C ILE A 179 19.24 6.77 26.03
N PRO A 180 19.92 7.65 25.26
CA PRO A 180 19.82 9.08 25.48
C PRO A 180 18.39 9.59 25.34
N PHE A 181 18.01 10.53 26.21
CA PHE A 181 16.65 11.09 26.25
C PHE A 181 16.16 11.62 24.90
N GLY A 182 17.06 12.14 24.05
CA GLY A 182 16.72 12.61 22.71
C GLY A 182 16.13 11.55 21.77
N TYR A 183 16.45 10.26 21.97
CA TYR A 183 15.84 9.16 21.22
C TYR A 183 14.49 8.71 21.82
N GLN A 184 14.24 9.04 23.09
CA GLN A 184 13.00 8.67 23.79
C GLN A 184 11.87 9.66 23.51
N ARG A 185 12.23 10.92 23.24
CA ARG A 185 11.28 12.02 23.04
C ARG A 185 10.47 11.83 21.76
N ARG A 186 9.16 12.05 21.84
CA ARG A 186 8.27 12.03 20.68
C ARG A 186 8.10 13.44 20.13
N ASN A 187 7.98 13.57 18.82
CA ASN A 187 7.77 14.88 18.17
C ASN A 187 6.50 15.60 18.66
N ASP A 188 5.50 14.86 19.12
CA ASP A 188 4.25 15.41 19.66
C ASP A 188 4.37 15.94 21.10
N ASP A 189 5.39 15.54 21.86
CA ASP A 189 5.65 16.10 23.20
C ASP A 189 6.00 17.60 23.08
N ASP A 190 6.68 17.98 22.01
CA ASP A 190 6.93 19.38 21.68
C ASP A 190 5.68 20.09 21.15
N LEU A 191 4.69 19.41 20.54
CA LEU A 191 3.46 20.09 20.13
C LEU A 191 2.47 20.29 21.30
N THR A 192 2.44 19.36 22.25
CA THR A 192 1.55 19.38 23.42
C THR A 192 2.04 20.31 24.52
N THR A 193 3.35 20.34 24.79
CA THR A 193 3.95 21.32 25.72
C THR A 193 3.73 22.76 25.25
N TYR A 194 3.69 22.98 23.93
CA TYR A 194 3.47 24.30 23.33
C TYR A 194 1.99 24.68 23.21
N LYS A 195 1.06 23.71 23.11
CA LYS A 195 -0.39 23.97 23.19
C LYS A 195 -0.84 24.40 24.60
N ASN A 196 -0.14 23.96 25.64
CA ASN A 196 -0.44 24.38 27.02
C ASN A 196 0.11 25.77 27.37
N GLY A 197 0.92 26.39 26.49
CA GLY A 197 1.36 27.77 26.58
C GLY A 197 0.53 28.70 25.69
N ASN A 198 -0.53 29.30 26.24
CA ASN A 198 -1.35 30.37 25.65
C ASN A 198 -2.24 30.01 24.44
N ASN A 199 -3.52 29.77 24.71
CA ASN A 199 -4.62 29.66 23.74
C ASN A 199 -4.96 30.96 22.95
N ASN A 200 -4.11 31.99 22.98
CA ASN A 200 -4.37 33.32 22.38
C ASN A 200 -3.36 33.71 21.27
N LEU A 201 -2.85 32.76 20.50
CA LEU A 201 -1.93 33.03 19.38
C LEU A 201 -2.68 33.16 18.04
N SER A 202 -2.28 34.13 17.21
CA SER A 202 -2.83 34.34 15.86
C SER A 202 -2.55 33.13 14.95
N ARG A 203 -3.40 32.86 13.94
CA ARG A 203 -3.23 31.74 12.98
C ARG A 203 -1.85 31.71 12.31
N ASP A 204 -1.26 32.87 12.06
CA ASP A 204 0.06 32.99 11.43
C ASP A 204 1.19 32.58 12.39
N GLN A 205 1.06 32.87 13.69
CA GLN A 205 2.02 32.44 14.71
C GLN A 205 1.90 30.94 15.00
N GLN A 206 0.69 30.39 14.92
CA GLN A 206 0.48 28.93 14.97
C GLN A 206 1.13 28.24 13.76
N LEU A 207 0.99 28.81 12.56
CA LEU A 207 1.63 28.29 11.36
C LEU A 207 3.16 28.39 11.44
N GLU A 208 3.69 29.50 11.93
CA GLU A 208 5.12 29.71 12.14
C GLU A 208 5.68 28.75 13.21
N GLN A 209 4.94 28.48 14.29
CA GLN A 209 5.30 27.49 15.29
C GLN A 209 5.27 26.06 14.74
N ILE A 210 4.27 25.70 13.93
CA ILE A 210 4.23 24.41 13.22
C ILE A 210 5.45 24.28 12.30
N LEU A 211 5.80 25.34 11.57
CA LEU A 211 6.98 25.37 10.71
C LEU A 211 8.30 25.30 11.49
N LEU A 212 8.36 25.89 12.70
CA LEU A 212 9.51 25.80 13.59
C LEU A 212 9.65 24.42 14.23
N ALA A 213 8.56 23.77 14.61
CA ALA A 213 8.57 22.37 15.08
C ALA A 213 9.02 21.39 13.98
N ILE A 214 8.68 21.69 12.71
CA ILE A 214 9.20 20.93 11.55
C ILE A 214 10.71 21.17 11.35
N LYS A 215 11.24 22.35 11.72
CA LYS A 215 12.65 22.75 11.52
C LYS A 215 13.58 22.38 12.68
N ALA A 216 13.12 22.45 13.93
CA ALA A 216 13.94 22.30 15.13
C ALA A 216 14.10 20.83 15.51
N ARG A 217 14.75 20.04 14.65
CA ARG A 217 15.11 18.67 15.03
C ARG A 217 16.36 18.71 15.89
N SER A 218 16.21 18.43 17.18
CA SER A 218 17.34 18.33 18.10
C SER A 218 18.31 17.24 17.59
N SER A 219 19.53 17.65 17.24
CA SER A 219 20.58 16.70 16.82
C SER A 219 21.02 15.93 18.06
N VAL A 220 20.58 14.67 18.16
CA VAL A 220 20.99 13.77 19.24
C VAL A 220 22.32 13.13 18.83
N PRO A 221 23.32 13.03 19.71
CA PRO A 221 24.57 12.36 19.35
C PRO A 221 24.31 10.89 19.00
N ALA A 222 25.12 10.35 18.08
CA ALA A 222 25.12 8.93 17.78
C ALA A 222 25.35 8.10 19.06
N ALA A 223 24.51 7.10 19.27
CA ALA A 223 24.59 6.20 20.42
C ALA A 223 24.80 4.76 19.94
N ARG A 224 25.49 3.96 20.74
CA ARG A 224 25.73 2.54 20.47
C ARG A 224 25.30 1.75 21.68
N LEU A 225 24.59 0.66 21.47
CA LEU A 225 24.11 -0.25 22.50
C LEU A 225 24.23 -1.69 22.02
N LEU A 226 24.90 -2.51 22.81
CA LEU A 226 25.04 -3.95 22.57
C LEU A 226 24.39 -4.73 23.72
N LEU A 227 23.42 -5.57 23.39
CA LEU A 227 22.83 -6.53 24.32
C LEU A 227 23.63 -7.82 24.23
N HIS A 228 24.10 -8.34 25.36
CA HIS A 228 24.83 -9.60 25.39
C HIS A 228 24.34 -10.46 26.56
N GLY A 229 24.50 -11.77 26.46
CA GLY A 229 24.23 -12.69 27.56
C GLY A 229 24.55 -14.12 27.15
N SER A 230 24.18 -15.07 28.01
CA SER A 230 24.34 -16.49 27.70
C SER A 230 23.44 -16.92 26.55
N SER A 231 23.85 -17.98 25.85
CA SER A 231 23.11 -18.51 24.71
C SER A 231 21.67 -18.86 25.09
N ASN A 232 20.72 -18.60 24.19
CA ASN A 232 19.28 -18.83 24.37
C ASN A 232 18.58 -17.99 25.46
N SER A 233 19.17 -16.89 25.96
CA SER A 233 18.46 -15.97 26.86
C SER A 233 17.45 -15.07 26.15
N GLY A 234 17.24 -15.26 24.85
CA GLY A 234 16.23 -14.53 24.07
C GLY A 234 16.58 -13.07 23.81
N GLN A 235 17.87 -12.72 23.78
CA GLN A 235 18.32 -11.34 23.58
C GLN A 235 17.82 -10.78 22.25
N GLY A 236 18.10 -11.46 21.14
CA GLY A 236 17.78 -11.03 19.77
C GLY A 236 16.28 -11.11 19.44
N THR A 237 15.53 -12.01 20.08
CA THR A 237 14.11 -12.22 19.76
C THR A 237 13.13 -11.58 20.75
N LEU A 238 13.39 -11.65 22.06
CA LEU A 238 12.43 -11.20 23.08
C LEU A 238 12.74 -9.78 23.58
N PHE A 239 13.96 -9.55 24.05
CA PHE A 239 14.35 -8.24 24.59
C PHE A 239 14.48 -7.20 23.48
N PHE A 240 15.10 -7.58 22.38
CA PHE A 240 15.30 -6.70 21.24
C PHE A 240 13.98 -6.22 20.62
N SER A 241 13.03 -7.11 20.38
CA SER A 241 11.73 -6.77 19.79
C SER A 241 10.86 -5.92 20.74
N ALA A 242 10.89 -6.21 22.03
CA ALA A 242 10.19 -5.40 23.03
C ALA A 242 10.81 -4.00 23.18
N LEU A 243 12.14 -3.88 23.06
CA LEU A 243 12.81 -2.59 23.02
C LEU A 243 12.46 -1.80 21.75
N LEU A 244 12.46 -2.45 20.58
CA LEU A 244 12.04 -1.82 19.33
C LEU A 244 10.59 -1.34 19.39
N SER A 245 9.69 -2.07 20.03
CA SER A 245 8.30 -1.64 20.24
C SER A 245 8.18 -0.33 21.05
N ARG A 246 9.11 -0.06 21.97
CA ARG A 246 9.16 1.22 22.71
C ARG A 246 9.73 2.36 21.88
N LEU A 247 10.50 2.06 20.84
CA LEU A 247 11.11 3.01 19.90
C LEU A 247 10.36 3.09 18.57
N ASP A 248 9.11 2.61 18.52
CA ASP A 248 8.26 2.54 17.31
C ASP A 248 7.93 3.91 16.70
N HIS A 249 8.15 5.01 17.44
CA HIS A 249 8.03 6.38 16.91
C HIS A 249 9.25 6.81 16.07
N LEU A 250 10.32 6.02 16.06
CA LEU A 250 11.51 6.26 15.26
C LEU A 250 11.53 5.34 14.04
N PRO A 251 12.09 5.79 12.90
CA PRO A 251 12.37 4.91 11.77
C PRO A 251 13.42 3.85 12.18
N ILE A 252 13.03 2.58 12.06
CA ILE A 252 13.87 1.41 12.33
C ILE A 252 14.37 0.83 11.01
N PHE A 253 15.68 0.64 10.89
CA PHE A 253 16.32 -0.09 9.80
C PHE A 253 16.92 -1.37 10.36
N LEU A 254 16.39 -2.51 9.91
CA LEU A 254 16.86 -3.82 10.32
C LEU A 254 18.03 -4.28 9.43
N LEU A 255 18.96 -5.01 10.02
CA LEU A 255 20.01 -5.75 9.34
C LEU A 255 20.03 -7.15 9.93
N ASN A 256 19.35 -8.09 9.27
CA ASN A 256 19.31 -9.50 9.64
C ASN A 256 19.71 -10.36 8.43
N CYS A 257 20.04 -11.63 8.67
CA CYS A 257 20.40 -12.56 7.60
C CYS A 257 19.28 -12.67 6.56
N GLU A 258 18.01 -12.70 7.00
CA GLU A 258 16.87 -12.79 6.09
C GLU A 258 16.84 -11.64 5.08
N GLN A 259 17.00 -10.38 5.50
CA GLN A 259 17.00 -9.24 4.57
C GLN A 259 18.27 -9.16 3.71
N LEU A 260 19.41 -9.62 4.22
CA LEU A 260 20.65 -9.63 3.45
C LEU A 260 20.64 -10.68 2.34
N PHE A 261 19.94 -11.79 2.54
CA PHE A 261 19.89 -12.92 1.60
C PHE A 261 18.52 -13.14 0.94
N SER A 262 17.48 -12.36 1.26
CA SER A 262 16.14 -12.48 0.65
C SER A 262 16.08 -11.99 -0.80
N GLY A 263 17.11 -11.31 -1.29
CA GLY A 263 17.20 -10.83 -2.66
C GLY A 263 17.45 -11.98 -3.65
N GLY A 264 16.40 -12.57 -4.21
CA GLY A 264 16.51 -13.24 -5.52
C GLY A 264 16.78 -12.20 -6.61
N ILE A 265 17.63 -12.51 -7.60
CA ILE A 265 18.00 -11.71 -8.81
C ILE A 265 18.57 -10.29 -8.54
N ALA A 266 18.30 -9.66 -7.39
CA ALA A 266 18.56 -8.27 -7.09
C ALA A 266 19.55 -8.10 -5.92
N GLY A 267 20.83 -8.29 -6.24
CA GLY A 267 21.94 -7.69 -5.51
C GLY A 267 22.66 -8.61 -4.54
N THR A 268 23.95 -8.33 -4.37
CA THR A 268 24.83 -9.04 -3.42
C THR A 268 24.53 -8.56 -1.99
N PRO A 269 24.87 -9.33 -0.93
CA PRO A 269 24.69 -8.88 0.45
C PRO A 269 25.40 -7.55 0.73
N GLU A 270 26.49 -7.24 0.01
CA GLU A 270 27.17 -5.96 0.08
C GLU A 270 26.29 -4.80 -0.40
N GLU A 271 25.57 -4.96 -1.51
CA GLU A 271 24.65 -3.94 -1.99
C GLU A 271 23.54 -3.68 -0.97
N GLN A 272 22.99 -4.72 -0.35
CA GLN A 272 21.95 -4.59 0.68
C GLN A 272 22.47 -3.85 1.93
N ILE A 273 23.67 -4.20 2.42
CA ILE A 273 24.33 -3.48 3.53
C ILE A 273 24.49 -2.00 3.17
N GLN A 274 25.00 -1.70 1.97
CA GLN A 274 25.20 -0.31 1.54
C GLN A 274 23.89 0.45 1.38
N GLN A 275 22.87 -0.17 0.79
CA GLN A 275 21.55 0.42 0.60
C GLN A 275 20.90 0.76 1.95
N THR A 276 20.89 -0.18 2.89
CA THR A 276 20.32 0.03 4.23
C THR A 276 21.07 1.12 4.99
N CYS A 277 22.41 1.07 5.04
CA CYS A 277 23.19 2.11 5.69
C CYS A 277 23.03 3.49 5.01
N ARG A 278 22.90 3.54 3.69
CA ARG A 278 22.64 4.79 2.95
C ARG A 278 21.25 5.35 3.27
N ARG A 279 20.21 4.51 3.31
CA ARG A 279 18.85 4.92 3.69
C ARG A 279 18.81 5.49 5.11
N ALA A 280 19.50 4.83 6.05
CA ALA A 280 19.65 5.33 7.41
C ALA A 280 20.34 6.71 7.45
N ARG A 281 21.48 6.87 6.77
CA ARG A 281 22.20 8.16 6.70
C ARG A 281 21.39 9.29 6.06
N LEU A 282 20.63 9.00 5.01
CA LEU A 282 19.76 9.99 4.38
C LEU A 282 18.66 10.45 5.34
N SER A 283 18.08 9.52 6.12
CA SER A 283 17.07 9.83 7.13
C SER A 283 17.63 10.63 8.31
N THR A 284 18.87 10.34 8.76
CA THR A 284 19.55 11.15 9.77
C THR A 284 19.93 12.54 9.26
N GLY A 285 20.34 12.66 7.99
CA GLY A 285 20.67 13.95 7.37
C GLY A 285 19.49 14.91 7.24
N GLN A 286 18.26 14.38 7.22
CA GLN A 286 17.04 15.17 7.32
C GLN A 286 16.74 15.62 8.76
N GLY A 287 17.55 15.24 9.74
CA GLY A 287 17.45 15.58 11.16
C GLY A 287 16.59 14.61 11.98
N THR A 288 16.03 13.55 11.39
CA THR A 288 15.24 12.55 12.13
C THR A 288 16.18 11.57 12.83
N PRO A 289 16.03 11.32 14.15
CA PRO A 289 16.78 10.26 14.81
C PRO A 289 16.34 8.88 14.27
N VAL A 290 17.30 7.97 14.11
CA VAL A 290 17.13 6.67 13.46
C VAL A 290 17.65 5.55 14.35
N VAL A 291 16.99 4.38 14.31
CA VAL A 291 17.49 3.15 14.96
C VAL A 291 17.98 2.18 13.89
N LEU A 292 19.25 1.77 13.97
CA LEU A 292 19.80 0.68 13.17
C LEU A 292 19.89 -0.57 14.03
N ALA A 293 19.13 -1.59 13.66
CA ALA A 293 18.84 -2.75 14.48
C ALA A 293 19.50 -4.02 13.91
N MET A 294 20.34 -4.69 14.69
CA MET A 294 21.00 -5.96 14.36
C MET A 294 20.71 -7.01 15.46
N PRO A 295 19.70 -7.86 15.31
CA PRO A 295 19.25 -8.76 16.38
C PRO A 295 20.25 -9.90 16.69
N ASP A 296 20.98 -10.40 15.70
CA ASP A 296 21.90 -11.53 15.85
C ASP A 296 23.23 -11.20 15.15
N LEU A 297 24.02 -10.31 15.76
CA LEU A 297 25.27 -9.82 15.18
C LEU A 297 26.37 -10.90 15.13
N ASP A 298 26.36 -11.83 16.08
CA ASP A 298 27.23 -13.00 16.12
C ASP A 298 26.97 -13.96 14.97
N VAL A 299 25.71 -14.25 14.67
CA VAL A 299 25.32 -15.08 13.53
C VAL A 299 25.72 -14.41 12.21
N LEU A 300 25.59 -13.10 12.11
CA LEU A 300 26.06 -12.34 10.95
C LEU A 300 27.59 -12.43 10.76
N GLU A 301 28.37 -12.41 11.84
CA GLU A 301 29.83 -12.57 11.75
C GLU A 301 30.22 -13.96 11.23
N GLU A 302 29.48 -14.99 11.61
CA GLU A 302 29.74 -16.38 11.21
C GLU A 302 29.33 -16.67 9.76
N ILE A 303 28.24 -16.05 9.28
CA ILE A 303 27.68 -16.31 7.95
C ILE A 303 28.33 -15.44 6.85
N LEU A 304 28.65 -14.17 7.15
CA LEU A 304 29.13 -13.24 6.13
C LEU A 304 30.59 -13.53 5.72
N PRO A 305 30.92 -13.46 4.42
CA PRO A 305 32.31 -13.47 3.98
C PRO A 305 33.11 -12.33 4.63
N ARG A 306 34.40 -12.57 4.91
CA ARG A 306 35.28 -11.59 5.57
C ARG A 306 35.27 -10.20 4.89
N PRO A 307 35.28 -10.06 3.55
CA PRO A 307 35.18 -8.75 2.91
C PRO A 307 33.86 -8.02 3.22
N SER A 308 32.73 -8.72 3.13
CA SER A 308 31.39 -8.21 3.40
C SER A 308 31.24 -7.79 4.86
N TRP A 309 31.78 -8.59 5.79
CA TRP A 309 31.84 -8.27 7.22
C TRP A 309 32.65 -6.99 7.50
N LYS A 310 33.86 -6.87 6.92
CA LYS A 310 34.67 -5.65 7.09
C LYS A 310 33.98 -4.41 6.49
N MET A 311 33.26 -4.58 5.38
CA MET A 311 32.47 -3.49 4.78
C MET A 311 31.30 -3.07 5.68
N LEU A 312 30.62 -4.02 6.34
CA LEU A 312 29.59 -3.74 7.34
C LEU A 312 30.18 -2.93 8.50
N ILE A 313 31.26 -3.42 9.13
CA ILE A 313 31.92 -2.73 10.25
C ILE A 313 32.39 -1.33 9.85
N SER A 314 32.97 -1.18 8.65
CA SER A 314 33.36 0.13 8.10
C SER A 314 32.14 1.06 7.96
N SER A 315 31.04 0.56 7.39
CA SER A 315 29.80 1.33 7.22
C SER A 315 29.15 1.73 8.54
N LEU A 316 29.22 0.87 9.57
CA LEU A 316 28.73 1.14 10.93
C LEU A 316 29.63 2.15 11.66
N SER A 317 30.94 2.07 11.48
CA SER A 317 31.90 3.01 12.07
C SER A 317 31.74 4.43 11.52
N ALA A 318 31.27 4.58 10.28
CA ALA A 318 31.00 5.86 9.63
C ALA A 318 29.83 6.64 10.25
N PHE A 319 29.00 6.00 11.08
CA PHE A 319 28.02 6.72 11.90
C PHE A 319 28.76 7.42 13.06
N THR A 320 29.17 8.67 12.81
CA THR A 320 29.84 9.57 13.76
C THR A 320 28.84 10.46 14.49
N GLY A 321 29.29 11.19 15.52
CA GLY A 321 28.44 11.94 16.46
C GLY A 321 27.54 13.03 15.86
N PHE A 322 27.70 13.39 14.59
CA PHE A 322 26.81 14.32 13.88
C PHE A 322 25.57 13.66 13.27
N ASN A 323 25.55 12.32 13.20
CA ASN A 323 24.36 11.57 12.77
C ASN A 323 23.58 11.12 14.01
N SER A 324 22.30 11.47 14.09
CA SER A 324 21.38 10.98 15.13
C SER A 324 21.00 9.52 14.91
N ALA A 325 21.97 8.60 14.97
CA ALA A 325 21.77 7.17 14.80
C ALA A 325 22.03 6.41 16.10
N LEU A 326 21.05 5.61 16.53
CA LEU A 326 21.19 4.60 17.58
C LEU A 326 21.54 3.26 16.93
N LEU A 327 22.77 2.80 17.10
CA LEU A 327 23.19 1.44 16.72
C LEU A 327 22.82 0.48 17.83
N LEU A 328 21.82 -0.37 17.59
CA LEU A 328 21.33 -1.38 18.51
C LEU A 328 21.69 -2.77 17.98
N ALA A 329 22.51 -3.51 18.72
CA ALA A 329 22.90 -4.88 18.39
C ALA A 329 22.58 -5.84 19.53
N ALA A 330 22.33 -7.11 19.22
CA ALA A 330 22.26 -8.20 20.19
C ALA A 330 23.15 -9.37 19.78
N VAL A 331 23.71 -10.05 20.78
CA VAL A 331 24.64 -11.20 20.65
C VAL A 331 24.32 -12.24 21.73
N GLN A 332 24.47 -13.52 21.40
CA GLN A 332 24.20 -14.66 22.27
C GLN A 332 25.45 -15.24 22.97
N LYS A 333 26.50 -14.42 23.09
CA LYS A 333 27.77 -14.72 23.75
C LYS A 333 28.06 -13.64 24.80
N GLU A 334 28.78 -13.98 25.87
CA GLU A 334 29.25 -12.99 26.83
C GLU A 334 30.30 -12.06 26.22
N TYR A 335 30.43 -10.85 26.77
CA TYR A 335 31.30 -9.80 26.20
C TYR A 335 32.77 -10.24 26.06
N GLU A 336 33.25 -11.10 26.95
CA GLU A 336 34.64 -11.59 26.96
C GLU A 336 34.97 -12.41 25.70
N TYR A 337 34.02 -13.20 25.20
CA TYR A 337 34.19 -14.10 24.06
C TYR A 337 33.90 -13.44 22.69
N LEU A 338 33.58 -12.15 22.67
CA LEU A 338 33.33 -11.42 21.42
C LEU A 338 34.62 -11.17 20.62
N SER A 339 34.47 -11.08 19.30
CA SER A 339 35.56 -10.69 18.38
C SER A 339 36.03 -9.25 18.63
N ASP A 340 37.30 -9.00 18.29
CA ASP A 340 37.90 -7.67 18.46
C ASP A 340 37.20 -6.59 17.61
N ASP A 341 36.67 -6.97 16.44
CA ASP A 341 35.88 -6.08 15.58
C ASP A 341 34.62 -5.56 16.30
N ILE A 342 33.87 -6.46 16.95
CA ILE A 342 32.66 -6.11 17.70
C ILE A 342 33.03 -5.27 18.93
N LYS A 343 34.09 -5.65 19.66
CA LYS A 343 34.59 -4.89 20.83
C LYS A 343 35.05 -3.47 20.46
N GLN A 344 35.63 -3.29 19.26
CA GLN A 344 36.02 -1.98 18.75
C GLN A 344 34.80 -1.10 18.45
N LEU A 345 33.74 -1.69 17.88
CA LEU A 345 32.50 -0.99 17.56
C LEU A 345 31.69 -0.66 18.83
N PHE A 346 31.56 -1.62 19.73
CA PHE A 346 30.83 -1.56 21.00
C PHE A 346 31.77 -1.71 22.19
N ARG A 347 32.27 -0.57 22.68
CA ARG A 347 33.08 -0.52 23.92
C ARG A 347 32.28 -1.03 25.11
N SER A 348 32.95 -1.57 26.13
CA SER A 348 32.35 -2.06 27.39
C SER A 348 31.30 -1.12 28.02
N ARG A 349 31.48 0.21 27.96
CA ARG A 349 30.50 1.17 28.51
C ARG A 349 29.14 1.16 27.78
N HIS A 350 29.11 0.73 26.52
CA HIS A 350 27.95 0.67 25.63
C HIS A 350 27.26 -0.70 25.65
N THR A 351 27.68 -1.60 26.53
CA THR A 351 27.09 -2.94 26.63
C THR A 351 26.08 -3.02 27.77
N PHE A 352 25.13 -3.93 27.63
CA PHE A 352 24.13 -4.25 28.63
C PHE A 352 24.01 -5.78 28.75
N PRO A 353 24.39 -6.38 29.90
CA PRO A 353 24.24 -7.81 30.11
C PRO A 353 22.78 -8.15 30.40
N ILE A 354 22.22 -9.11 29.67
CA ILE A 354 20.94 -9.72 29.98
C ILE A 354 21.20 -10.88 30.94
N LEU A 355 20.66 -10.73 32.14
CA LEU A 355 20.79 -11.72 33.22
C LEU A 355 19.63 -12.73 33.15
N LEU A 356 19.89 -13.93 33.64
CA LEU A 356 18.85 -14.94 33.81
C LEU A 356 17.77 -14.44 34.79
N PRO A 357 16.48 -14.75 34.54
CA PRO A 357 15.39 -14.30 35.38
C PRO A 357 15.44 -14.94 36.77
N ASN A 358 15.12 -14.15 37.79
CA ASN A 358 15.03 -14.62 39.17
C ASN A 358 13.85 -15.57 39.39
N TYR A 359 13.93 -16.42 40.42
CA TYR A 359 12.89 -17.40 40.77
C TYR A 359 11.48 -16.79 40.90
N SER A 360 11.36 -15.63 41.56
CA SER A 360 10.08 -14.92 41.70
C SER A 360 9.48 -14.52 40.35
N ALA A 361 10.34 -14.14 39.41
CA ALA A 361 9.95 -13.70 38.09
C ALA A 361 9.49 -14.89 37.22
N ILE A 362 10.14 -16.04 37.39
CA ILE A 362 9.72 -17.33 36.81
C ILE A 362 8.35 -17.76 37.37
N GLN A 363 8.13 -17.65 38.68
CA GLN A 363 6.86 -17.98 39.31
C GLN A 363 5.71 -17.13 38.75
N ASN A 364 5.90 -15.81 38.67
CA ASN A 364 4.91 -14.89 38.09
C ASN A 364 4.56 -15.24 36.63
N PHE A 365 5.55 -15.69 35.86
CA PHE A 365 5.35 -16.12 34.48
C PHE A 365 4.45 -17.37 34.39
N PHE A 366 4.74 -18.41 35.18
CA PHE A 366 3.93 -19.63 35.19
C PHE A 366 2.54 -19.42 35.78
N ASP A 367 2.39 -18.59 36.82
CA ASP A 367 1.09 -18.26 37.40
C ASP A 367 0.14 -17.64 36.37
N ALA A 368 0.67 -16.79 35.47
CA ALA A 368 -0.13 -16.20 34.41
C ALA A 368 -0.55 -17.22 33.34
N ILE A 369 0.32 -18.17 32.99
CA ILE A 369 -0.01 -19.26 32.06
C ILE A 369 -1.07 -20.18 32.65
N VAL A 370 -0.91 -20.57 33.92
CA VAL A 370 -1.86 -21.45 34.61
C VAL A 370 -3.24 -20.80 34.64
N LYS A 371 -3.34 -19.51 34.96
CA LYS A 371 -4.61 -18.77 34.91
C LYS A 371 -5.27 -18.85 33.53
N GLN A 372 -4.51 -18.62 32.46
CA GLN A 372 -5.03 -18.71 31.09
C GLN A 372 -5.46 -20.13 30.73
N ALA A 373 -4.72 -21.15 31.17
CA ALA A 373 -5.06 -22.55 30.92
C ALA A 373 -6.30 -23.01 31.69
N THR A 374 -6.61 -22.38 32.83
CA THR A 374 -7.82 -22.67 33.62
C THR A 374 -9.08 -21.99 33.07
N GLU A 375 -8.97 -21.07 32.12
CA GLU A 375 -10.13 -20.48 31.46
C GLU A 375 -10.78 -21.51 30.50
N HIS A 376 -12.09 -21.69 30.61
CA HIS A 376 -12.80 -22.60 29.70
C HIS A 376 -12.78 -22.07 28.26
N PRO A 377 -12.53 -22.92 27.25
CA PRO A 377 -12.60 -22.50 25.86
C PRO A 377 -14.02 -22.00 25.56
N PHE A 378 -14.11 -20.85 24.88
CA PHE A 378 -15.38 -20.32 24.43
C PHE A 378 -16.10 -21.35 23.55
N ARG A 379 -17.33 -21.73 23.93
CA ARG A 379 -18.19 -22.62 23.14
C ARG A 379 -19.30 -21.78 22.51
N PHE A 380 -19.18 -21.54 21.21
CA PHE A 380 -20.24 -20.90 20.43
C PHE A 380 -21.49 -21.78 20.42
N LYS A 381 -22.63 -21.23 20.87
CA LYS A 381 -23.91 -21.93 20.91
C LYS A 381 -24.88 -21.32 19.91
N PHE A 382 -24.88 -21.88 18.69
CA PHE A 382 -25.77 -21.42 17.61
C PHE A 382 -27.25 -21.37 18.00
N ARG A 383 -27.72 -22.30 18.84
CA ARG A 383 -29.12 -22.37 19.27
C ARG A 383 -29.59 -21.16 20.10
N ASP A 384 -28.66 -20.42 20.67
CA ASP A 384 -28.95 -19.25 21.50
C ASP A 384 -29.00 -17.95 20.67
N CYS A 385 -28.68 -18.03 19.36
CA CYS A 385 -28.78 -16.90 18.44
C CYS A 385 -30.24 -16.71 17.98
N PRO A 386 -30.86 -15.54 18.21
CA PRO A 386 -32.22 -15.29 17.75
C PRO A 386 -32.26 -15.21 16.22
N GLU A 387 -33.20 -15.92 15.59
CA GLU A 387 -33.44 -15.81 14.15
C GLU A 387 -33.93 -14.39 13.80
N PRO A 388 -33.25 -13.66 12.90
CA PRO A 388 -33.72 -12.36 12.47
C PRO A 388 -35.02 -12.52 11.67
N PRO A 389 -35.95 -11.54 11.75
CA PRO A 389 -37.16 -11.59 10.96
C PRO A 389 -36.81 -11.58 9.46
N LYS A 390 -37.54 -12.38 8.68
CA LYS A 390 -37.49 -12.33 7.22
C LYS A 390 -37.76 -10.89 6.77
N ALA A 391 -36.99 -10.38 5.81
CA ALA A 391 -37.29 -9.08 5.25
C ALA A 391 -38.68 -9.13 4.65
N GLN A 392 -39.55 -8.20 5.06
CA GLN A 392 -40.85 -8.07 4.43
C GLN A 392 -40.61 -7.92 2.93
N HIS A 393 -41.41 -8.61 2.10
CA HIS A 393 -41.49 -8.33 0.68
C HIS A 393 -41.92 -6.87 0.56
N VAL A 394 -40.95 -5.96 0.42
CA VAL A 394 -41.23 -4.57 0.15
C VAL A 394 -41.86 -4.57 -1.23
N ASP A 395 -43.15 -4.28 -1.25
CA ASP A 395 -43.90 -4.03 -2.48
C ASP A 395 -43.05 -3.05 -3.32
N PRO A 396 -42.78 -3.29 -4.62
CA PRO A 396 -41.82 -2.49 -5.41
C PRO A 396 -42.09 -0.96 -5.37
N SER A 397 -43.30 -0.59 -4.98
CA SER A 397 -43.84 0.74 -4.75
C SER A 397 -43.30 1.46 -3.49
N GLN A 398 -42.76 0.75 -2.49
CA GLN A 398 -42.28 1.31 -1.21
C GLN A 398 -40.75 1.37 -1.06
N GLN A 399 -40.00 0.91 -2.06
CA GLN A 399 -38.56 1.17 -2.09
C GLN A 399 -38.34 2.70 -2.09
N PRO A 400 -37.35 3.23 -1.33
CA PRO A 400 -36.94 4.62 -1.53
C PRO A 400 -36.70 4.77 -3.04
N PRO A 401 -37.27 5.80 -3.70
CA PRO A 401 -37.19 5.91 -5.14
C PRO A 401 -35.70 5.81 -5.49
N ILE A 402 -35.34 4.78 -6.27
CA ILE A 402 -34.01 4.65 -6.86
C ILE A 402 -33.62 6.06 -7.26
N ARG A 403 -32.57 6.62 -6.65
CA ARG A 403 -32.20 8.03 -6.76
C ARG A 403 -32.36 8.43 -8.23
N ARG A 404 -33.46 9.10 -8.56
CA ARG A 404 -33.76 9.43 -9.95
C ARG A 404 -32.76 10.50 -10.31
N VAL A 405 -31.86 10.17 -11.23
CA VAL A 405 -30.83 11.06 -11.73
C VAL A 405 -31.47 12.43 -11.96
N THR A 406 -30.95 13.45 -11.28
CA THR A 406 -31.55 14.78 -11.39
C THR A 406 -31.47 15.24 -12.85
N LYS A 407 -32.38 16.13 -13.29
CA LYS A 407 -32.34 16.65 -14.68
C LYS A 407 -30.98 17.26 -15.03
N ALA A 408 -30.25 17.79 -14.04
CA ALA A 408 -28.90 18.29 -14.18
C ALA A 408 -27.87 17.17 -14.38
N GLU A 409 -27.87 16.15 -13.52
CA GLU A 409 -26.98 14.98 -13.66
C GLU A 409 -27.24 14.20 -14.95
N PHE A 410 -28.50 14.11 -15.41
CA PHE A 410 -28.84 13.45 -16.67
C PHE A 410 -28.27 14.21 -17.88
N LYS A 411 -28.27 15.55 -17.80
CA LYS A 411 -27.65 16.40 -18.82
C LYS A 411 -26.12 16.27 -18.81
N GLU A 412 -25.51 16.15 -17.63
CA GLU A 412 -24.06 15.88 -17.51
C GLU A 412 -23.69 14.48 -18.01
N LEU A 413 -24.44 13.44 -17.64
CA LEU A 413 -24.26 12.08 -18.14
C LEU A 413 -24.37 12.02 -19.67
N ASN A 414 -25.39 12.64 -20.25
CA ASN A 414 -25.54 12.68 -21.70
C ASN A 414 -24.40 13.43 -22.39
N LYS A 415 -23.86 14.47 -21.74
CA LYS A 415 -22.69 15.19 -22.25
C LYS A 415 -21.45 14.28 -22.23
N ILE A 416 -21.22 13.54 -21.15
CA ILE A 416 -20.10 12.58 -21.03
C ILE A 416 -20.27 11.46 -22.05
N TYR A 417 -21.46 10.85 -22.14
CA TYR A 417 -21.76 9.79 -23.10
C TYR A 417 -21.56 10.24 -24.54
N SER A 418 -22.04 11.43 -24.90
CA SER A 418 -21.84 12.00 -26.24
C SER A 418 -20.36 12.28 -26.55
N GLN A 419 -19.58 12.67 -25.54
CA GLN A 419 -18.15 12.86 -25.67
C GLN A 419 -17.44 11.52 -25.89
N MET A 420 -17.79 10.48 -25.13
CA MET A 420 -17.23 9.14 -25.28
C MET A 420 -17.52 8.54 -26.65
N LEU A 421 -18.76 8.65 -27.13
CA LEU A 421 -19.10 8.21 -28.49
C LEU A 421 -18.36 9.00 -29.57
N ARG A 422 -18.03 10.27 -29.33
CA ARG A 422 -17.23 11.06 -30.27
C ARG A 422 -15.79 10.58 -30.32
N GLU A 423 -15.18 10.31 -29.17
CA GLU A 423 -13.83 9.76 -29.05
C GLU A 423 -13.75 8.37 -29.67
N PHE A 424 -14.74 7.51 -29.40
CA PHE A 424 -14.88 6.19 -30.02
C PHE A 424 -14.96 6.26 -31.56
N ARG A 425 -15.74 7.18 -32.12
CA ARG A 425 -15.80 7.40 -33.58
C ARG A 425 -14.50 7.96 -34.17
N ILE A 426 -13.67 8.64 -33.40
CA ILE A 426 -12.35 9.09 -33.88
C ILE A 426 -11.43 7.88 -33.96
N PHE A 427 -11.41 7.07 -32.91
CA PHE A 427 -10.66 5.82 -32.86
C PHE A 427 -11.01 4.88 -34.02
N LEU A 428 -12.29 4.58 -34.25
CA LEU A 428 -12.72 3.70 -35.35
C LEU A 428 -12.26 4.23 -36.72
N ARG A 429 -12.25 5.55 -36.94
CA ARG A 429 -11.77 6.14 -38.20
C ARG A 429 -10.27 5.97 -38.37
N ASP A 430 -9.50 6.14 -37.30
CA ASP A 430 -8.06 6.00 -37.34
C ASP A 430 -7.65 4.53 -37.55
N LEU A 431 -8.37 3.60 -36.89
CA LEU A 431 -8.23 2.16 -37.13
C LEU A 431 -8.54 1.79 -38.59
N LEU A 432 -9.67 2.22 -39.14
CA LEU A 432 -9.98 1.96 -40.56
C LEU A 432 -8.95 2.59 -41.50
N ARG A 433 -8.46 3.80 -41.22
CA ARG A 433 -7.40 4.42 -42.05
C ARG A 433 -6.11 3.60 -42.01
N GLN A 434 -5.76 3.04 -40.85
CA GLN A 434 -4.61 2.16 -40.72
C GLN A 434 -4.78 0.88 -41.54
N LEU A 435 -5.96 0.25 -41.48
CA LEU A 435 -6.28 -0.92 -42.31
C LEU A 435 -6.29 -0.58 -43.80
N ILE A 436 -6.90 0.52 -44.22
CA ILE A 436 -6.97 0.95 -45.63
C ILE A 436 -5.58 1.30 -46.18
N ARG A 437 -4.65 1.79 -45.34
CA ARG A 437 -3.30 2.15 -45.75
C ARG A 437 -2.41 0.93 -46.02
N ASP A 438 -2.69 -0.21 -45.40
CA ASP A 438 -1.94 -1.43 -45.65
C ASP A 438 -2.29 -2.00 -47.03
N GLN A 439 -1.26 -2.15 -47.87
CA GLN A 439 -1.41 -2.66 -49.24
C GLN A 439 -1.98 -4.08 -49.28
N ARG A 440 -1.83 -4.86 -48.20
CA ARG A 440 -2.34 -6.23 -48.10
C ARG A 440 -3.86 -6.31 -48.12
N PHE A 441 -4.55 -5.25 -47.70
CA PHE A 441 -6.02 -5.19 -47.61
C PHE A 441 -6.67 -4.43 -48.76
N LYS A 442 -5.90 -4.10 -49.80
CA LYS A 442 -6.38 -3.30 -50.95
C LYS A 442 -7.61 -3.92 -51.62
N CYS A 443 -7.69 -5.26 -51.66
CA CYS A 443 -8.83 -6.01 -52.20
C CYS A 443 -10.15 -5.80 -51.43
N PHE A 444 -10.12 -5.39 -50.17
CA PHE A 444 -11.32 -5.14 -49.35
C PHE A 444 -11.65 -3.65 -49.18
N HIS A 445 -10.86 -2.78 -49.81
CA HIS A 445 -11.00 -1.33 -49.64
C HIS A 445 -12.30 -0.80 -50.29
N LEU A 446 -12.56 -1.19 -51.54
CA LEU A 446 -13.73 -0.75 -52.30
C LEU A 446 -14.75 -1.89 -52.44
N PRO A 447 -16.04 -1.58 -52.66
CA PRO A 447 -17.02 -2.60 -53.02
C PRO A 447 -16.61 -3.29 -54.32
N VAL A 448 -16.91 -4.59 -54.43
CA VAL A 448 -16.62 -5.39 -55.62
C VAL A 448 -17.39 -4.83 -56.82
N ASP A 449 -16.70 -4.55 -57.93
CA ASP A 449 -17.34 -4.01 -59.13
C ASP A 449 -18.02 -5.14 -59.92
N LYS A 450 -19.27 -4.92 -60.35
CA LYS A 450 -20.03 -5.87 -61.17
C LYS A 450 -19.41 -6.12 -62.55
N SER A 451 -18.60 -5.17 -63.01
CA SER A 451 -17.89 -5.31 -64.29
C SER A 451 -16.68 -6.24 -64.21
N ASP A 452 -16.02 -6.32 -63.05
CA ASP A 452 -14.88 -7.20 -62.81
C ASP A 452 -15.33 -8.60 -62.43
N VAL A 453 -16.40 -8.71 -61.63
CA VAL A 453 -16.91 -9.98 -61.08
C VAL A 453 -18.45 -10.04 -61.18
N PRO A 454 -19.02 -10.54 -62.28
CA PRO A 454 -20.46 -10.43 -62.58
C PRO A 454 -21.37 -11.26 -61.66
N ASP A 455 -20.89 -12.42 -61.19
CA ASP A 455 -21.63 -13.40 -60.40
C ASP A 455 -21.51 -13.18 -58.88
N TYR A 456 -20.68 -12.23 -58.44
CA TYR A 456 -20.41 -11.96 -57.02
C TYR A 456 -21.68 -11.67 -56.21
N TYR A 457 -22.56 -10.82 -56.75
CA TYR A 457 -23.79 -10.41 -56.07
C TYR A 457 -24.92 -11.45 -56.15
N ASP A 458 -24.77 -12.47 -56.99
CA ASP A 458 -25.70 -13.60 -57.05
C ASP A 458 -25.41 -14.61 -55.93
N ILE A 459 -24.15 -14.68 -55.49
CA ILE A 459 -23.66 -15.56 -54.43
C ILE A 459 -23.69 -14.85 -53.07
N ILE A 460 -23.12 -13.65 -52.97
CA ILE A 460 -23.01 -12.90 -51.70
C ILE A 460 -24.18 -11.94 -51.51
N LYS A 461 -25.00 -12.19 -50.48
CA LYS A 461 -26.22 -11.42 -50.17
C LYS A 461 -25.96 -10.14 -49.37
N GLU A 462 -24.93 -10.13 -48.52
CA GLU A 462 -24.60 -9.00 -47.65
C GLU A 462 -23.17 -8.51 -47.90
N PRO A 463 -22.94 -7.76 -48.99
CA PRO A 463 -21.61 -7.25 -49.32
C PRO A 463 -21.18 -6.17 -48.33
N MET A 464 -19.91 -6.22 -47.90
CA MET A 464 -19.30 -5.23 -47.01
C MET A 464 -17.90 -4.87 -47.51
N SER A 465 -17.49 -3.62 -47.30
CA SER A 465 -16.15 -3.12 -47.63
C SER A 465 -15.65 -2.12 -46.59
N LEU A 466 -14.33 -1.90 -46.51
CA LEU A 466 -13.75 -0.93 -45.58
C LEU A 466 -14.21 0.51 -45.85
N SER A 467 -14.46 0.86 -47.12
CA SER A 467 -15.05 2.16 -47.48
C SER A 467 -16.52 2.28 -47.03
N GLN A 468 -17.30 1.20 -47.11
CA GLN A 468 -18.68 1.18 -46.63
C GLN A 468 -18.75 1.26 -45.10
N MET A 469 -17.82 0.63 -44.39
CA MET A 469 -17.65 0.78 -42.95
C MET A 469 -17.29 2.23 -42.57
N MET A 470 -16.45 2.91 -43.35
CA MET A 470 -16.17 4.34 -43.14
C MET A 470 -17.45 5.20 -43.22
N LEU A 471 -18.32 4.93 -44.21
CA LEU A 471 -19.62 5.59 -44.32
C LEU A 471 -20.56 5.25 -43.15
N ASN A 472 -20.54 4.01 -42.66
CA ASN A 472 -21.33 3.59 -41.51
C ASN A 472 -20.90 4.31 -40.22
N ILE A 473 -19.61 4.65 -40.05
CA ILE A 473 -19.13 5.49 -38.95
C ILE A 473 -19.70 6.92 -39.06
N ASP A 474 -19.71 7.49 -40.27
CA ASP A 474 -20.23 8.84 -40.51
C ASP A 474 -21.76 8.90 -40.30
N MET A 475 -22.46 7.81 -40.60
CA MET A 475 -23.90 7.63 -40.38
C MET A 475 -24.27 7.23 -38.95
N LEU A 476 -23.31 7.17 -38.02
CA LEU A 476 -23.52 6.85 -36.60
C LEU A 476 -24.14 5.45 -36.36
N LYS A 477 -23.78 4.45 -37.18
CA LYS A 477 -24.31 3.08 -37.03
C LYS A 477 -23.58 2.23 -35.99
N TYR A 478 -22.40 2.65 -35.51
CA TYR A 478 -21.59 1.93 -34.54
C TYR A 478 -21.67 2.61 -33.17
N ASP A 479 -22.48 2.04 -32.27
CA ASP A 479 -22.62 2.49 -30.89
C ASP A 479 -21.74 1.71 -29.91
N SER A 480 -21.20 0.57 -30.34
CA SER A 480 -20.28 -0.27 -29.59
C SER A 480 -19.25 -0.95 -30.52
N PRO A 481 -18.19 -1.59 -29.98
CA PRO A 481 -17.21 -2.33 -30.77
C PRO A 481 -17.79 -3.53 -31.53
N GLU A 482 -18.84 -4.17 -31.01
CA GLU A 482 -19.35 -5.44 -31.55
C GLU A 482 -19.92 -5.31 -32.97
N PRO A 483 -20.77 -4.33 -33.31
CA PRO A 483 -21.26 -4.18 -34.68
C PRO A 483 -20.14 -3.82 -35.68
N PHE A 484 -19.11 -3.10 -35.23
CA PHE A 484 -17.94 -2.80 -36.07
C PHE A 484 -17.12 -4.07 -36.37
N MET A 485 -16.87 -4.88 -35.35
CA MET A 485 -16.18 -6.17 -35.51
C MET A 485 -17.00 -7.17 -36.32
N HIS A 486 -18.33 -7.12 -36.24
CA HIS A 486 -19.21 -7.93 -37.05
C HIS A 486 -19.03 -7.62 -38.55
N ASP A 487 -19.00 -6.35 -38.95
CA ASP A 487 -18.79 -5.96 -40.34
C ASP A 487 -17.42 -6.40 -40.88
N LEU A 488 -16.36 -6.39 -40.05
CA LEU A 488 -15.05 -6.95 -40.44
C LEU A 488 -15.08 -8.47 -40.62
N ARG A 489 -15.81 -9.18 -39.76
CA ARG A 489 -16.00 -10.64 -39.89
C ARG A 489 -16.83 -10.97 -41.12
N LEU A 490 -17.81 -10.13 -41.47
CA LEU A 490 -18.60 -10.27 -42.69
C LEU A 490 -17.72 -10.14 -43.95
N ILE A 491 -16.73 -9.22 -43.96
CA ILE A 491 -15.74 -9.14 -45.05
C ILE A 491 -14.96 -10.45 -45.19
N ARG A 492 -14.48 -11.02 -44.08
CA ARG A 492 -13.77 -12.31 -44.07
C ARG A 492 -14.67 -13.45 -44.54
N ASP A 493 -15.90 -13.53 -44.04
CA ASP A 493 -16.81 -14.63 -44.31
C ASP A 493 -17.25 -14.63 -45.78
N ASN A 494 -17.56 -13.44 -46.34
CA ASN A 494 -17.81 -13.26 -47.77
C ASN A 494 -16.60 -13.69 -48.63
N ALA A 495 -15.39 -13.38 -48.20
CA ALA A 495 -14.17 -13.79 -48.89
C ALA A 495 -13.95 -15.32 -48.85
N ILE A 496 -14.39 -16.00 -47.78
CA ILE A 496 -14.31 -17.46 -47.66
C ILE A 496 -15.39 -18.14 -48.51
N GLU A 497 -16.59 -17.57 -48.55
CA GLU A 497 -17.75 -18.13 -49.25
C GLU A 497 -17.62 -18.02 -50.77
N TYR A 498 -17.14 -16.88 -51.29
CA TYR A 498 -17.05 -16.66 -52.73
C TYR A 498 -15.87 -17.38 -53.39
N ASN A 499 -14.71 -17.43 -52.73
CA ASN A 499 -13.49 -17.95 -53.34
C ASN A 499 -13.33 -19.46 -53.01
N PRO A 500 -13.18 -20.40 -53.96
CA PRO A 500 -12.89 -21.82 -53.68
C PRO A 500 -11.38 -22.09 -53.45
N ASP A 501 -11.00 -23.29 -52.96
CA ASP A 501 -9.59 -23.63 -52.64
C ASP A 501 -8.77 -24.14 -53.86
N HIS A 502 -9.19 -23.81 -55.08
CA HIS A 502 -8.61 -24.37 -56.30
C HIS A 502 -7.49 -23.52 -56.89
N GLU A 503 -7.54 -22.19 -56.72
CA GLU A 503 -6.55 -21.25 -57.25
C GLU A 503 -5.72 -20.59 -56.13
N MET A 504 -4.47 -20.26 -56.44
CA MET A 504 -3.55 -19.64 -55.47
C MET A 504 -3.97 -18.21 -55.10
N GLU A 505 -4.61 -17.48 -56.02
CA GLU A 505 -5.11 -16.11 -55.79
C GLU A 505 -6.30 -16.10 -54.82
N ASP A 506 -7.23 -17.04 -55.00
CA ASP A 506 -8.38 -17.27 -54.11
C ASP A 506 -7.94 -17.60 -52.67
N LEU A 507 -6.95 -18.47 -52.53
CA LEU A 507 -6.37 -18.81 -51.22
C LEU A 507 -5.74 -17.59 -50.55
N GLN A 508 -5.08 -16.74 -51.32
CA GLN A 508 -4.45 -15.51 -50.82
C GLN A 508 -5.50 -14.51 -50.32
N ILE A 509 -6.63 -14.36 -51.03
CA ILE A 509 -7.74 -13.50 -50.61
C ILE A 509 -8.34 -13.97 -49.27
N LYS A 510 -8.55 -15.28 -49.10
CA LYS A 510 -9.02 -15.86 -47.82
C LYS A 510 -8.07 -15.58 -46.67
N HIS A 511 -6.78 -15.81 -46.87
CA HIS A 511 -5.77 -15.55 -45.85
C HIS A 511 -5.72 -14.07 -45.46
N THR A 512 -5.82 -13.16 -46.44
CA THR A 512 -5.89 -11.72 -46.16
C THR A 512 -7.14 -11.34 -45.37
N GLY A 513 -8.31 -11.96 -45.64
CA GLY A 513 -9.54 -11.72 -44.89
C GLY A 513 -9.44 -12.16 -43.41
N ARG A 514 -8.78 -13.29 -43.14
CA ARG A 514 -8.51 -13.74 -41.76
C ARG A 514 -7.57 -12.78 -41.04
N TRP A 515 -6.49 -12.38 -41.70
CA TRP A 515 -5.49 -11.48 -41.15
C TRP A 515 -6.04 -10.07 -40.88
N LEU A 516 -7.02 -9.61 -41.67
CA LEU A 516 -7.74 -8.35 -41.44
C LEU A 516 -8.41 -8.32 -40.07
N VAL A 517 -9.12 -9.40 -39.71
CA VAL A 517 -9.84 -9.52 -38.44
C VAL A 517 -8.86 -9.62 -37.28
N GLU A 518 -7.82 -10.47 -37.41
CA GLU A 518 -6.79 -10.62 -36.36
C GLU A 518 -6.05 -9.30 -36.08
N MET A 519 -5.69 -8.55 -37.12
CA MET A 519 -5.05 -7.25 -36.96
C MET A 519 -5.98 -6.24 -36.27
N ALA A 520 -7.26 -6.23 -36.63
CA ALA A 520 -8.23 -5.35 -35.98
C ALA A 520 -8.40 -5.71 -34.49
N GLU A 521 -8.55 -6.99 -34.15
CA GLU A 521 -8.66 -7.46 -32.76
C GLU A 521 -7.43 -7.06 -31.94
N ALA A 522 -6.22 -7.25 -32.48
CA ALA A 522 -4.98 -6.83 -31.82
C ALA A 522 -4.90 -5.31 -31.59
N LEU A 523 -5.38 -4.48 -32.53
CA LEU A 523 -5.40 -3.03 -32.37
C LEU A 523 -6.41 -2.57 -31.30
N PHE A 524 -7.54 -3.28 -31.15
CA PHE A 524 -8.48 -3.03 -30.05
C PHE A 524 -7.86 -3.41 -28.68
N GLU A 525 -7.13 -4.52 -28.59
CA GLU A 525 -6.47 -4.95 -27.35
C GLU A 525 -5.32 -4.02 -26.91
N MET A 526 -4.70 -3.28 -27.83
CA MET A 526 -3.62 -2.33 -27.49
C MET A 526 -4.13 -0.99 -26.94
N GLU A 527 -5.36 -0.59 -27.26
CA GLU A 527 -5.94 0.69 -26.83
C GLU A 527 -6.92 0.57 -25.63
N LEU A 528 -7.39 -0.65 -25.34
CA LEU A 528 -8.13 -0.99 -24.11
C LEU A 528 -7.16 -1.24 -22.94
#